data_AF-A0A3F2YYV8-F1
#
_entry.id   AF-A0A3F2YYV8-F1
#
_cell.length_a   1.000
_cell.length_b   1.000
_cell.length_c   1.000
_cell.angle_alpha   90.00
_cell.angle_beta   90.00
_cell.angle_gamma   90.00
#
_symmetry.space_group_name_H-M   'P 1'
#
loop_
_entity.id
_entity.type
_entity.pdbx_description
1 polymer ?
#
loop_
_entity_poly.entity_id
_entity_poly.type
_entity_poly.pdbx_seq_one_letter_code
_entity_poly.pdbx_strand_id
1 'polypeptide(L)'
;MLRIMSVLKVFGVLVIVPVSLSFYLPVSNINATFYAHTLLELHRQVCPVLEYRNLVVLWLSHDIVVDAVLPHIISEITYTKTISIAVRENITDKDLFYSCNLLFMDSLNDFEIVNSLQESVKAIHFYPKRIHELVKASANETLLQLVRFGYQVVYDHSNTIAIYRRNKYSNQTTTIDPNKIAVPDETRDMYGYNLTMYNYEPISTVMTFDAYFLELVCSKRNATAIHITNFSHPWDIYTSFGLNYMDQKWIIPAFGTTFTAINVPRAKPKPIVSVLIDPFDKYVWITYLMLVLAMAVTISQFGEILGRCRFVEIVLELIMTCLAGPSRTYGGTFENRLLTMFCLMGIVLISSYQSLIISFMSIVRYGSEINTLEEIREQCVFEDYDESRSFGFKTYPNGTYLGYGLGCSFEISRASEPLTIMITANLITVRQGYGKEDYIRYRIEKYRFANVRFFEYPMCFVVLPRIRELFLFYTQAVFESGIYEYYYKNKSTPAWLYKRNKFANEVVKVKDLMLLWYAYMCGILLSIVSLVLEKMVHKEFKG
;
A
#
# COMPACT_ATOMS: atom_id res chain seq x y z
N MET A 1 62.05 2.08 8.96
CA MET A 1 61.15 1.24 9.75
C MET A 1 60.72 0.07 8.87
N LEU A 2 61.25 -1.13 9.10
CA LEU A 2 61.00 -2.30 8.26
C LEU A 2 59.70 -2.98 8.72
N ARG A 3 58.69 -3.05 7.86
CA ARG A 3 57.40 -3.72 8.14
C ARG A 3 57.55 -5.22 7.95
N ILE A 4 57.28 -6.00 9.00
CA ILE A 4 57.07 -7.44 8.89
C ILE A 4 55.62 -7.70 9.32
N MET A 5 54.78 -8.16 8.39
CA MET A 5 53.41 -8.55 8.68
C MET A 5 53.38 -10.04 9.03
N SER A 6 52.91 -10.36 10.23
CA SER A 6 52.64 -11.73 10.66
C SER A 6 51.13 -11.95 10.63
N VAL A 7 50.68 -12.96 9.89
CA VAL A 7 49.26 -13.36 9.82
C VAL A 7 49.08 -14.58 10.71
N LEU A 8 48.31 -14.44 11.80
CA LEU A 8 47.90 -15.57 12.64
C LEU A 8 46.39 -15.77 12.51
N LYS A 9 45.97 -16.92 11.99
CA LYS A 9 44.56 -17.32 11.88
C LYS A 9 44.20 -18.18 13.09
N VAL A 10 43.47 -17.64 14.05
CA VAL A 10 42.87 -18.41 15.16
C VAL A 10 41.41 -17.97 15.33
N PHE A 11 40.48 -18.91 15.17
CA PHE A 11 39.02 -18.75 15.36
C PHE A 11 38.36 -17.53 14.68
N GLY A 12 38.30 -17.51 13.35
CA GLY A 12 37.34 -16.68 12.59
C GLY A 12 37.54 -15.15 12.64
N VAL A 13 38.49 -14.65 13.43
CA VAL A 13 38.86 -13.23 13.48
C VAL A 13 40.19 -13.04 12.75
N LEU A 14 40.20 -12.20 11.72
CA LEU A 14 41.45 -11.78 11.06
C LEU A 14 42.08 -10.67 11.92
N VAL A 15 42.97 -11.05 12.86
CA VAL A 15 43.72 -10.08 13.65
C VAL A 15 45.00 -9.70 12.86
N ILE A 16 45.03 -8.50 12.29
CA ILE A 16 46.26 -7.91 11.76
C ILE A 16 46.93 -7.17 12.92
N VAL A 17 47.98 -7.76 13.49
CA VAL A 17 48.78 -7.11 14.54
C VAL A 17 49.95 -6.37 13.89
N PRO A 18 50.01 -5.03 13.94
CA PRO A 18 51.24 -4.31 13.65
C PRO A 18 52.25 -4.60 14.77
N VAL A 19 53.35 -5.28 14.44
CA VAL A 19 54.47 -5.47 15.37
C VAL A 19 55.32 -4.20 15.33
N SER A 20 55.07 -3.29 16.26
CA SER A 20 55.91 -2.11 16.50
C SER A 20 57.09 -2.50 17.38
N LEU A 21 58.29 -2.65 16.81
CA LEU A 21 59.54 -2.67 17.57
C LEU A 21 59.84 -1.24 18.04
N SER A 22 59.23 -0.85 19.15
CA SER A 22 59.45 0.45 19.81
C SER A 22 60.46 0.28 20.94
N PHE A 23 61.57 1.01 20.84
CA PHE A 23 62.56 1.12 21.90
C PHE A 23 61.92 1.59 23.22
N TYR A 24 62.30 0.93 24.33
CA TYR A 24 61.93 1.25 25.71
C TYR A 24 62.20 2.73 26.05
N LEU A 25 61.17 3.56 26.00
CA LEU A 25 61.05 4.75 26.84
C LEU A 25 60.18 4.37 28.05
N PRO A 26 60.40 4.96 29.23
CA PRO A 26 59.71 4.57 30.44
C PRO A 26 58.22 4.85 30.27
N VAL A 27 57.44 3.78 30.15
CA VAL A 27 55.99 3.80 30.05
C VAL A 27 55.47 4.48 31.30
N SER A 28 54.84 5.65 31.14
CA SER A 28 54.04 6.24 32.21
C SER A 28 53.04 5.17 32.68
N ASN A 29 52.73 5.15 33.97
CA ASN A 29 51.85 4.15 34.58
C ASN A 29 50.41 4.33 34.06
N ILE A 30 50.13 3.94 32.82
CA ILE A 30 48.85 4.13 32.12
C ILE A 30 47.81 3.20 32.75
N ASN A 31 46.73 3.76 33.27
CA ASN A 31 45.64 3.01 33.88
C ASN A 31 44.68 2.46 32.80
N ALA A 32 45.15 1.52 31.98
CA ALA A 32 44.42 1.01 30.82
C ALA A 32 43.03 0.42 31.18
N THR A 33 42.89 -0.15 32.37
CA THR A 33 41.62 -0.70 32.87
C THR A 33 40.59 0.40 33.11
N PHE A 34 41.01 1.56 33.64
CA PHE A 34 40.12 2.71 33.82
C PHE A 34 39.59 3.23 32.49
N TYR A 35 40.47 3.47 31.51
CA TYR A 35 40.07 3.91 30.16
C TYR A 35 39.11 2.93 29.48
N ALA A 36 39.44 1.63 29.51
CA ALA A 36 38.60 0.60 28.92
C ALA A 36 37.22 0.53 29.59
N HIS A 37 37.18 0.59 30.93
CA HIS A 37 35.93 0.59 31.69
C HIS A 37 35.08 1.82 31.34
N THR A 38 35.65 3.02 31.31
CA THR A 38 34.94 4.25 30.94
C THR A 38 34.37 4.18 29.52
N LEU A 39 35.15 3.68 28.55
CA LEU A 39 34.69 3.53 27.17
C LEU A 39 33.56 2.51 27.02
N LEU A 40 33.69 1.35 27.68
CA LEU A 40 32.66 0.31 27.66
C LEU A 40 31.39 0.77 28.36
N GLU A 41 31.50 1.48 29.49
CA GLU A 41 30.33 1.99 30.21
C GLU A 41 29.62 3.10 29.43
N LEU A 42 30.37 4.02 28.81
CA LEU A 42 29.79 4.99 27.88
C LEU A 42 29.08 4.30 26.73
N HIS A 43 29.73 3.30 26.12
CA HIS A 43 29.12 2.52 25.06
C HIS A 43 27.82 1.85 25.52
N ARG A 44 27.78 1.23 26.70
CA ARG A 44 26.57 0.55 27.20
C ARG A 44 25.37 1.49 27.34
N GLN A 45 25.60 2.72 27.77
CA GLN A 45 24.53 3.70 27.95
C GLN A 45 24.11 4.37 26.63
N VAL A 46 25.06 4.65 25.75
CA VAL A 46 24.79 5.22 24.43
C VAL A 46 24.10 4.17 23.54
N CYS A 47 24.64 2.96 23.50
CA CYS A 47 24.22 1.84 22.68
C CYS A 47 24.00 0.58 23.56
N PRO A 48 22.76 0.36 24.05
CA PRO A 48 22.44 -0.80 24.88
C PRO A 48 22.77 -2.11 24.16
N VAL A 49 23.50 -3.00 24.83
CA VAL A 49 24.00 -4.27 24.26
C VAL A 49 22.89 -5.17 23.72
N LEU A 50 21.69 -5.08 24.31
CA LEU A 50 20.52 -5.85 23.88
C LEU A 50 20.05 -5.47 22.47
N GLU A 51 20.17 -4.19 22.11
CA GLU A 51 19.74 -3.62 20.83
C GLU A 51 20.91 -3.57 19.83
N TYR A 52 22.11 -3.26 20.30
CA TYR A 52 23.32 -3.06 19.50
C TYR A 52 24.41 -4.07 19.92
N ARG A 53 24.29 -5.32 19.47
CA ARG A 53 25.23 -6.41 19.84
C ARG A 53 26.61 -6.25 19.21
N ASN A 54 26.66 -5.66 18.00
CA ASN A 54 27.91 -5.44 17.27
C ASN A 54 28.58 -4.16 17.78
N LEU A 55 29.82 -4.29 18.24
CA LEU A 55 30.75 -3.20 18.53
C LEU A 55 31.72 -3.06 17.36
N VAL A 56 31.65 -1.94 16.64
CA VAL A 56 32.59 -1.65 15.55
C VAL A 56 33.71 -0.80 16.11
N VAL A 57 34.93 -1.31 16.04
CA VAL A 57 36.14 -0.62 16.48
C VAL A 57 36.96 -0.22 15.26
N LEU A 58 37.10 1.09 15.08
CA LEU A 58 37.98 1.67 14.08
C LEU A 58 39.28 2.08 14.75
N TRP A 59 40.35 1.37 14.41
CA TRP A 59 41.68 1.57 14.96
C TRP A 59 42.55 2.35 13.98
N LEU A 60 42.55 3.69 14.12
CA LEU A 60 43.35 4.60 13.28
C LEU A 60 44.56 5.18 14.04
N SER A 61 44.52 5.17 15.38
CA SER A 61 45.57 5.69 16.25
C SER A 61 46.70 4.71 16.54
N HIS A 62 47.93 5.21 16.60
CA HIS A 62 49.16 4.50 17.01
C HIS A 62 49.68 5.02 18.37
N ASP A 63 48.80 5.62 19.18
CA ASP A 63 49.17 6.15 20.48
C ASP A 63 49.30 5.02 21.51
N ILE A 64 50.30 5.12 22.39
CA ILE A 64 50.61 4.10 23.40
C ILE A 64 49.44 3.85 24.37
N VAL A 65 48.59 4.86 24.60
CA VAL A 65 47.37 4.70 25.41
C VAL A 65 46.37 3.80 24.70
N VAL A 66 46.23 3.92 23.37
CA VAL A 66 45.31 3.09 22.58
C VAL A 66 45.78 1.65 22.56
N ASP A 67 47.08 1.42 22.35
CA ASP A 67 47.68 0.08 22.37
C ASP A 67 47.49 -0.62 23.72
N ALA A 68 47.49 0.13 24.82
CA ALA A 68 47.22 -0.40 26.15
C ALA A 68 45.73 -0.69 26.41
N VAL A 69 44.82 0.14 25.87
CA VAL A 69 43.36 0.08 26.14
C VAL A 69 42.63 -0.93 25.25
N LEU A 70 43.02 -1.02 23.98
CA LEU A 70 42.34 -1.84 22.98
C LEU A 70 42.26 -3.34 23.38
N PRO A 71 43.31 -3.99 23.91
CA PRO A 71 43.23 -5.39 24.34
C PRO A 71 42.14 -5.65 25.40
N HIS A 72 41.94 -4.70 26.33
CA HIS A 72 40.89 -4.82 27.36
C HIS A 72 39.50 -4.78 26.72
N ILE A 73 39.28 -3.90 25.75
CA ILE A 73 38.01 -3.81 25.00
C ILE A 73 37.80 -5.09 24.16
N ILE A 74 38.85 -5.62 23.52
CA ILE A 74 38.79 -6.85 22.72
C ILE A 74 38.55 -8.09 23.59
N SER A 75 38.95 -8.08 24.86
CA SER A 75 38.74 -9.20 25.78
C SER A 75 37.29 -9.35 26.29
N GLU A 76 36.47 -8.30 26.16
CA GLU A 76 35.09 -8.27 26.69
C GLU A 76 34.12 -9.20 25.95
N ILE A 77 33.59 -10.24 26.60
CA ILE A 77 32.86 -11.32 25.92
C ILE A 77 31.42 -10.91 25.53
N THR A 78 30.93 -9.79 26.07
CA THR A 78 29.53 -9.35 25.89
C THR A 78 29.20 -8.82 24.48
N TYR A 79 30.20 -8.49 23.67
CA TYR A 79 30.01 -7.90 22.33
C TYR A 79 30.47 -8.83 21.22
N THR A 80 29.72 -8.86 20.12
CA THR A 80 30.26 -9.27 18.82
C THR A 80 31.07 -8.10 18.26
N LYS A 81 32.30 -8.33 17.80
CA LYS A 81 33.24 -7.24 17.48
C LYS A 81 33.69 -7.30 16.04
N THR A 82 33.67 -6.14 15.40
CA THR A 82 34.27 -5.91 14.09
C THR A 82 35.38 -4.90 14.28
N ILE A 83 36.63 -5.33 14.15
CA ILE A 83 37.80 -4.46 14.27
C ILE A 83 38.31 -4.18 12.86
N SER A 84 38.42 -2.91 12.51
CA SER A 84 38.97 -2.52 11.21
C SER A 84 39.98 -1.40 11.36
N ILE A 85 41.03 -1.48 10.54
CA ILE A 85 42.02 -0.43 10.32
C ILE A 85 41.72 0.38 9.04
N ALA A 86 40.68 -0.02 8.28
CA ALA A 86 40.30 0.60 7.01
C ALA A 86 38.78 0.78 6.94
N VAL A 87 38.32 2.04 6.80
CA VAL A 87 36.90 2.41 6.81
C VAL A 87 36.16 1.90 5.56
N ARG A 88 36.79 1.89 4.38
CA ARG A 88 36.10 1.61 3.10
C ARG A 88 36.15 0.16 2.62
N GLU A 89 37.08 -0.66 3.10
CA GLU A 89 37.29 -2.01 2.56
C GLU A 89 36.62 -3.12 3.40
N ASN A 90 36.39 -2.89 4.69
CA ASN A 90 35.99 -3.94 5.64
C ASN A 90 34.72 -3.64 6.45
N ILE A 91 34.14 -2.45 6.33
CA ILE A 91 32.92 -2.07 7.07
C ILE A 91 31.75 -2.07 6.11
N THR A 92 30.74 -2.91 6.40
CA THR A 92 29.51 -2.90 5.61
C THR A 92 28.58 -1.79 6.09
N ASP A 93 27.66 -1.32 5.24
CA ASP A 93 26.66 -0.34 5.67
C ASP A 93 25.84 -0.83 6.87
N LYS A 94 25.64 -2.15 7.02
CA LYS A 94 24.95 -2.71 8.20
C LYS A 94 25.72 -2.48 9.49
N ASP A 95 27.05 -2.56 9.43
CA ASP A 95 27.92 -2.28 10.57
C ASP A 95 27.88 -0.79 10.95
N LEU A 96 27.56 0.12 10.03
CA LEU A 96 27.54 1.56 10.32
C LEU A 96 26.24 2.08 10.94
N PHE A 97 25.11 1.48 10.58
CA PHE A 97 23.79 1.94 11.02
C PHE A 97 23.23 1.17 12.24
N TYR A 98 23.71 -0.05 12.50
CA TYR A 98 23.24 -0.88 13.61
C TYR A 98 24.32 -1.17 14.66
N SER A 99 25.41 -0.40 14.67
CA SER A 99 26.45 -0.49 15.70
C SER A 99 26.72 0.86 16.34
N CYS A 100 27.31 0.80 17.52
CA CYS A 100 28.05 1.93 18.06
C CYS A 100 29.47 1.89 17.49
N ASN A 101 29.89 2.96 16.83
CA ASN A 101 31.24 3.05 16.31
C ASN A 101 32.18 3.64 17.37
N LEU A 102 33.18 2.88 17.78
CA LEU A 102 34.27 3.35 18.63
C LEU A 102 35.49 3.68 17.76
N LEU A 103 35.85 4.96 17.74
CA LEU A 103 36.79 5.53 16.77
C LEU A 103 38.06 5.98 17.51
N PHE A 104 39.16 5.24 17.36
CA PHE A 104 40.46 5.59 17.93
C PHE A 104 41.25 6.44 16.93
N MET A 105 41.51 7.70 17.27
CA MET A 105 42.15 8.68 16.38
C MET A 105 43.30 9.41 17.07
N ASP A 106 44.36 9.73 16.34
CA ASP A 106 45.49 10.52 16.85
C ASP A 106 45.94 11.64 15.91
N SER A 107 45.28 11.78 14.76
CA SER A 107 45.57 12.82 13.76
C SER A 107 44.29 13.52 13.28
N LEU A 108 44.43 14.73 12.72
CA LEU A 108 43.30 15.43 12.08
C LEU A 108 42.85 14.74 10.78
N ASN A 109 43.78 14.06 10.10
CA ASN A 109 43.50 13.34 8.86
C ASN A 109 42.57 12.14 9.11
N ASP A 110 42.62 11.56 10.31
CA ASP A 110 41.73 10.46 10.69
C ASP A 110 40.27 10.88 10.58
N PHE A 111 39.93 12.11 10.98
CA PHE A 111 38.57 12.65 10.89
C PHE A 111 38.05 12.73 9.44
N GLU A 112 38.93 12.94 8.46
CA GLU A 112 38.56 12.90 7.03
C GLU A 112 38.24 11.47 6.58
N ILE A 113 38.99 10.49 7.08
CA ILE A 113 38.75 9.05 6.83
C ILE A 113 37.40 8.64 7.43
N VAL A 114 37.07 9.16 8.61
CA VAL A 114 35.80 8.86 9.31
C VAL A 114 34.64 9.73 8.81
N ASN A 115 34.85 10.64 7.85
CA ASN A 115 33.82 11.55 7.36
C ASN A 115 32.61 10.85 6.72
N SER A 116 32.81 9.66 6.16
CA SER A 116 31.70 8.83 5.68
C SER A 116 30.79 8.30 6.79
N LEU A 117 31.15 8.47 8.07
CA LEU A 117 30.38 7.98 9.22
C LEU A 117 29.50 9.05 9.88
N GLN A 118 29.38 10.24 9.27
CA GLN A 118 28.49 11.30 9.75
C GLN A 118 27.03 10.85 9.89
N GLU A 119 26.63 9.82 9.15
CA GLU A 119 25.27 9.26 9.18
C GLU A 119 25.08 8.17 10.25
N SER A 120 26.15 7.77 10.95
CA SER A 120 26.04 6.77 12.03
C SER A 120 25.30 7.35 13.23
N VAL A 121 24.43 6.52 13.81
CA VAL A 121 23.47 6.94 14.85
C VAL A 121 24.19 7.44 16.11
N LYS A 122 25.32 6.79 16.44
CA LYS A 122 26.01 6.92 17.73
C LYS A 122 27.50 6.61 17.56
N ALA A 123 28.33 7.65 17.49
CA ALA A 123 29.79 7.54 17.39
C ALA A 123 30.48 7.98 18.68
N ILE A 124 31.52 7.26 19.09
CA ILE A 124 32.38 7.59 20.24
C ILE A 124 33.79 7.82 19.70
N HIS A 125 34.23 9.07 19.71
CA HIS A 125 35.55 9.50 19.29
C HIS A 125 36.50 9.44 20.47
N PHE A 126 37.56 8.63 20.41
CA PHE A 126 38.60 8.53 21.41
C PHE A 126 39.92 9.07 20.86
N TYR A 127 40.39 10.20 21.39
CA TYR A 127 41.61 10.86 20.88
C TYR A 127 42.30 11.71 21.97
N PRO A 128 43.60 12.00 21.82
CA PRO A 128 44.36 12.69 22.86
C PRO A 128 44.02 14.19 22.95
N LYS A 129 44.23 14.78 24.12
CA LYS A 129 43.93 16.20 24.42
C LYS A 129 44.53 17.18 23.42
N ARG A 130 45.74 16.91 22.92
CA ARG A 130 46.38 17.71 21.86
C ARG A 130 45.49 17.85 20.61
N ILE A 131 44.81 16.78 20.22
CA ILE A 131 43.92 16.77 19.05
C ILE A 131 42.64 17.51 19.36
N HIS A 132 42.12 17.42 20.58
CA HIS A 132 40.97 18.21 21.01
C HIS A 132 41.18 19.72 20.86
N GLU A 133 42.37 20.20 21.25
CA GLU A 133 42.73 21.62 21.15
C GLU A 133 42.85 22.05 19.68
N LEU A 134 43.44 21.21 18.82
CA LEU A 134 43.51 21.45 17.38
C LEU A 134 42.11 21.47 16.72
N VAL A 135 41.22 20.55 17.09
CA VAL A 135 39.84 20.51 16.60
C VAL A 135 39.07 21.77 17.02
N LYS A 136 39.25 22.23 18.27
CA LYS A 136 38.64 23.48 18.75
C LYS A 136 39.17 24.72 18.03
N ALA A 137 40.45 24.73 17.68
CA ALA A 137 41.09 25.82 16.96
C ALA A 137 40.85 25.79 15.44
N SER A 138 40.34 24.68 14.89
CA SER A 138 40.14 24.51 13.47
C SER A 138 38.99 25.36 12.94
N ALA A 139 39.20 25.99 11.78
CA ALA A 139 38.17 26.67 11.01
C ALA A 139 37.43 25.74 10.04
N ASN A 140 37.79 24.45 9.99
CA ASN A 140 37.18 23.50 9.06
C ASN A 140 35.77 23.11 9.54
N GLU A 141 34.74 23.63 8.86
CA GLU A 141 33.34 23.36 9.21
C GLU A 141 32.98 21.87 9.14
N THR A 142 33.54 21.12 8.20
CA THR A 142 33.26 19.67 8.06
C THR A 142 33.79 18.88 9.25
N LEU A 143 34.99 19.21 9.71
CA LEU A 143 35.59 18.64 10.92
C LEU A 143 34.76 18.96 12.16
N LEU A 144 34.33 20.22 12.30
CA LEU A 144 33.49 20.67 13.40
C LEU A 144 32.11 20.00 13.37
N GLN A 145 31.56 19.72 12.18
CA GLN A 145 30.31 18.97 12.03
C GLN A 145 30.49 17.52 12.49
N LEU A 146 31.55 16.82 12.06
CA LEU A 146 31.79 15.43 12.46
C LEU A 146 31.86 15.27 13.99
N VAL A 147 32.61 16.16 14.64
CA VAL A 147 32.82 16.19 16.09
C VAL A 147 31.55 16.55 16.87
N ARG A 148 30.59 17.24 16.23
CA ARG A 148 29.27 17.52 16.82
C ARG A 148 28.35 16.30 16.87
N PHE A 149 28.57 15.30 16.00
CA PHE A 149 27.65 14.17 15.90
C PHE A 149 27.94 13.05 16.91
N GLY A 150 29.17 12.93 17.42
CA GLY A 150 29.56 11.89 18.38
C GLY A 150 29.80 12.36 19.83
N TYR A 151 30.14 11.40 20.70
CA TYR A 151 30.73 11.64 22.01
C TYR A 151 32.24 11.79 21.86
N GLN A 152 32.82 12.79 22.50
CA GLN A 152 34.26 13.03 22.46
C GLN A 152 34.88 12.58 23.78
N VAL A 153 35.61 11.49 23.75
CA VAL A 153 36.37 10.97 24.90
C VAL A 153 37.81 11.39 24.71
N VAL A 154 38.19 12.43 25.45
CA VAL A 154 39.50 13.07 25.34
C VAL A 154 40.38 12.58 26.48
N TYR A 155 41.53 11.99 26.14
CA TYR A 155 42.47 11.48 27.12
C TYR A 155 43.77 12.29 27.16
N ASP A 156 44.47 12.20 28.30
CA ASP A 156 45.84 12.67 28.45
C ASP A 156 46.73 11.53 28.96
N HIS A 157 48.04 11.65 28.77
CA HIS A 157 49.04 10.67 29.24
C HIS A 157 49.17 10.64 30.78
N SER A 158 48.49 11.57 31.46
CA SER A 158 48.41 11.74 32.92
C SER A 158 47.27 10.95 33.59
N ASN A 159 46.67 9.95 32.92
CA ASN A 159 45.51 9.19 33.41
C ASN A 159 44.23 10.03 33.61
N THR A 160 44.09 11.14 32.89
CA THR A 160 42.86 11.94 32.91
C THR A 160 42.02 11.70 31.66
N ILE A 161 40.70 11.60 31.84
CA ILE A 161 39.69 11.47 30.79
C ILE A 161 38.68 12.60 30.97
N ALA A 162 38.29 13.24 29.87
CA ALA A 162 37.14 14.11 29.82
C ALA A 162 36.21 13.64 28.71
N ILE A 163 34.91 13.55 29.02
CA ILE A 163 33.89 13.19 28.04
C ILE A 163 33.09 14.45 27.71
N TYR A 164 33.08 14.85 26.44
CA TYR A 164 32.29 15.98 25.95
C TYR A 164 31.19 15.48 25.03
N ARG A 165 29.99 16.03 25.20
CA ARG A 165 28.87 15.83 24.29
C ARG A 165 28.31 17.19 23.93
N ARG A 166 28.21 17.49 22.62
CA ARG A 166 27.54 18.70 22.15
C ARG A 166 26.13 18.34 21.73
N ASN A 167 25.15 18.85 22.47
CA ASN A 167 23.75 18.67 22.12
C ASN A 167 23.46 19.49 20.85
N LYS A 168 23.00 18.81 19.80
CA LYS A 168 22.69 19.44 18.51
C LYS A 168 21.54 20.44 18.60
N TYR A 169 20.56 20.16 19.45
CA TYR A 169 19.32 20.92 19.58
C TYR A 169 19.52 22.20 20.38
N SER A 170 20.24 22.14 21.51
CA SER A 170 20.55 23.33 22.32
C SER A 170 21.83 24.06 21.91
N ASN A 171 22.66 23.44 21.06
CA ASN A 171 24.03 23.87 20.74
C ASN A 171 24.99 23.96 21.94
N GLN A 172 24.60 23.47 23.12
CA GLN A 172 25.42 23.49 24.33
C GLN A 172 26.32 22.26 24.41
N THR A 173 27.52 22.42 24.96
CA THR A 173 28.43 21.31 25.24
C THR A 173 28.34 20.95 26.71
N THR A 174 27.97 19.71 27.00
CA THR A 174 27.96 19.14 28.34
C THR A 174 29.23 18.32 28.57
N THR A 175 29.72 18.35 29.81
CA THR A 175 30.79 17.47 30.27
C THR A 175 30.17 16.33 31.06
N ILE A 176 30.56 15.10 30.75
CA ILE A 176 30.10 13.90 31.44
C ILE A 176 31.23 13.42 32.35
N ASP A 177 30.90 13.16 33.62
CA ASP A 177 31.86 12.63 34.59
C ASP A 177 32.28 11.20 34.20
N PRO A 178 33.57 10.94 33.93
CA PRO A 178 34.04 9.61 33.53
C PRO A 178 33.89 8.56 34.65
N ASN A 179 33.72 8.96 35.92
CA ASN A 179 33.50 8.06 37.05
C ASN A 179 32.02 7.75 37.29
N LYS A 180 31.12 8.62 36.80
CA LYS A 180 29.67 8.49 36.94
C LYS A 180 28.99 8.89 35.64
N ILE A 181 29.16 8.04 34.64
CA ILE A 181 28.61 8.27 33.30
C ILE A 181 27.09 8.27 33.38
N ALA A 182 26.48 9.34 32.88
CA ALA A 182 25.04 9.47 32.71
C ALA A 182 24.78 10.16 31.37
N VAL A 183 24.31 9.39 30.40
CA VAL A 183 24.01 9.88 29.05
C VAL A 183 22.68 10.67 29.05
N PRO A 184 22.66 11.95 28.63
CA PRO A 184 21.42 12.71 28.55
C PRO A 184 20.56 12.27 27.37
N ASP A 185 19.24 12.18 27.58
CA ASP A 185 18.27 12.06 26.48
C ASP A 185 18.05 13.42 25.82
N GLU A 186 18.80 13.69 24.75
CA GLU A 186 18.75 14.94 23.99
C GLU A 186 17.45 15.11 23.19
N THR A 187 16.70 14.02 22.96
CA THR A 187 15.45 14.08 22.18
C THR A 187 14.24 14.45 23.02
N ARG A 188 14.39 14.50 24.35
CA ARG A 188 13.33 14.86 25.29
C ARG A 188 12.88 16.32 25.17
N ASP A 189 13.83 17.23 24.92
CA ASP A 189 13.61 18.65 24.67
C ASP A 189 14.51 19.09 23.52
N MET A 190 13.91 19.51 22.41
CA MET A 190 14.61 19.91 21.19
C MET A 190 14.79 21.43 21.08
N TYR A 191 14.48 22.22 22.10
CA TYR A 191 14.80 23.65 22.17
C TYR A 191 14.35 24.49 20.95
N GLY A 192 13.19 24.18 20.39
CA GLY A 192 12.65 24.86 19.20
C GLY A 192 13.31 24.43 17.88
N TYR A 193 14.01 23.30 17.84
CA TYR A 193 14.61 22.79 16.61
C TYR A 193 13.56 22.58 15.51
N ASN A 194 13.92 22.99 14.30
CA ASN A 194 13.10 22.86 13.11
C ASN A 194 13.14 21.42 12.58
N LEU A 195 12.12 20.63 12.90
CA LEU A 195 11.97 19.27 12.40
C LEU A 195 11.27 19.29 11.04
N THR A 196 11.96 18.82 10.01
CA THR A 196 11.50 18.91 8.63
C THR A 196 10.95 17.58 8.12
N MET A 197 9.71 17.58 7.63
CA MET A 197 9.11 16.42 6.96
C MET A 197 8.84 16.74 5.50
N TYR A 198 9.43 15.96 4.62
CA TYR A 198 9.10 15.95 3.20
C TYR A 198 7.83 15.14 2.96
N ASN A 199 6.83 15.82 2.40
CA ASN A 199 5.64 15.18 1.87
C ASN A 199 5.39 15.68 0.45
N TYR A 200 5.14 14.73 -0.46
CA TYR A 200 4.81 15.08 -1.83
C TYR A 200 3.47 15.85 -1.89
N GLU A 201 3.48 17.04 -2.47
CA GLU A 201 2.37 18.02 -2.38
C GLU A 201 0.98 17.49 -2.79
N PRO A 202 0.84 16.74 -3.91
CA PRO A 202 -0.45 16.18 -4.30
C PRO A 202 -1.03 15.23 -3.25
N ILE A 203 -0.16 14.60 -2.46
CA ILE A 203 -0.51 13.67 -1.40
C ILE A 203 -0.76 14.41 -0.10
N SER A 204 0.09 15.37 0.30
CA SER A 204 -0.04 16.08 1.59
C SER A 204 -1.35 16.86 1.71
N THR A 205 -1.89 17.34 0.58
CA THR A 205 -3.17 18.04 0.55
C THR A 205 -4.39 17.14 0.75
N VAL A 206 -4.28 15.83 0.47
CA VAL A 206 -5.33 14.83 0.72
C VAL A 206 -5.10 14.12 2.04
N MET A 207 -3.86 13.70 2.26
CA MET A 207 -3.40 12.92 3.41
C MET A 207 -2.76 13.86 4.44
N THR A 208 -3.61 14.50 5.24
CA THR A 208 -3.19 15.53 6.22
C THR A 208 -2.71 14.96 7.55
N PHE A 209 -2.82 13.65 7.79
CA PHE A 209 -2.40 13.05 9.06
C PHE A 209 -0.90 13.08 9.26
N ASP A 210 -0.10 12.93 8.21
CA ASP A 210 1.37 12.98 8.29
C ASP A 210 1.82 14.34 8.87
N ALA A 211 1.13 15.42 8.48
CA ALA A 211 1.38 16.75 9.03
C ALA A 211 0.97 16.87 10.50
N TYR A 212 -0.24 16.42 10.83
CA TYR A 212 -0.73 16.38 12.21
C TYR A 212 0.16 15.56 13.14
N PHE A 213 0.69 14.44 12.66
CA PHE A 213 1.61 13.58 13.40
C PHE A 213 2.92 14.31 13.71
N LEU A 214 3.51 15.00 12.73
CA LEU A 214 4.70 15.80 12.95
C LEU A 214 4.47 16.89 14.00
N GLU A 215 3.36 17.64 13.89
CA GLU A 215 2.98 18.67 14.86
C GLU A 215 2.83 18.11 16.27
N LEU A 216 2.20 16.93 16.39
CA LEU A 216 2.03 16.24 17.67
C LEU A 216 3.40 15.89 18.29
N VAL A 217 4.30 15.27 17.53
CA VAL A 217 5.65 14.91 18.02
C VAL A 217 6.42 16.17 18.43
N CYS A 218 6.41 17.20 17.59
CA CYS A 218 7.08 18.47 17.85
C CYS A 218 6.55 19.17 19.11
N SER A 219 5.23 19.21 19.30
CA SER A 219 4.61 19.81 20.48
C SER A 219 5.02 19.11 21.79
N LYS A 220 5.22 17.78 21.75
CA LYS A 220 5.62 16.98 22.93
C LYS A 220 7.11 17.05 23.23
N ARG A 221 7.92 17.51 22.29
CA ARG A 221 9.39 17.61 22.41
C ARG A 221 9.92 19.02 22.30
N ASN A 222 9.06 20.05 22.42
CA ASN A 222 9.44 21.45 22.30
C ASN A 222 10.25 21.71 21.01
N ALA A 223 9.74 21.22 19.87
CA ALA A 223 10.31 21.41 18.54
C ALA A 223 9.33 22.18 17.64
N THR A 224 9.80 22.63 16.47
CA THR A 224 8.97 23.30 15.47
C THR A 224 8.78 22.41 14.25
N ALA A 225 7.53 22.12 13.90
CA ALA A 225 7.18 21.33 12.72
C ALA A 225 7.32 22.17 11.45
N ILE A 226 8.09 21.69 10.47
CA ILE A 226 8.23 22.30 9.14
C ILE A 226 7.87 21.27 8.07
N HIS A 227 6.91 21.62 7.23
CA HIS A 227 6.52 20.83 6.08
C HIS A 227 7.19 21.36 4.82
N ILE A 228 7.82 20.46 4.06
CA ILE A 228 8.44 20.80 2.79
C ILE A 228 7.89 19.91 1.68
N THR A 229 7.72 20.49 0.50
CA THR A 229 7.23 19.80 -0.71
C THR A 229 8.32 19.65 -1.78
N ASN A 230 9.43 20.38 -1.63
CA ASN A 230 10.59 20.31 -2.52
C ASN A 230 11.68 19.43 -1.90
N PHE A 231 12.05 18.36 -2.62
CA PHE A 231 13.02 17.36 -2.17
C PHE A 231 14.46 17.91 -2.10
N SER A 232 14.71 19.07 -2.70
CA SER A 232 16.02 19.74 -2.67
C SER A 232 16.36 20.35 -1.31
N HIS A 233 15.37 20.53 -0.43
CA HIS A 233 15.61 21.02 0.93
C HIS A 233 16.03 19.88 1.86
N PRO A 234 16.89 20.16 2.86
CA PRO A 234 17.22 19.18 3.90
C PRO A 234 15.94 18.68 4.58
N TRP A 235 15.83 17.37 4.72
CA TRP A 235 14.70 16.70 5.37
C TRP A 235 15.20 15.85 6.55
N ASP A 236 14.39 15.76 7.60
CA ASP A 236 14.62 14.84 8.70
C ASP A 236 13.78 13.56 8.55
N ILE A 237 12.58 13.70 7.97
CA ILE A 237 11.63 12.63 7.72
C ILE A 237 11.11 12.73 6.28
N TYR A 238 10.95 11.58 5.62
CA TYR A 238 10.41 11.45 4.28
C TYR A 238 9.34 10.35 4.23
N THR A 239 8.22 10.60 3.56
CA THR A 239 7.17 9.59 3.32
C THR A 239 7.48 8.74 2.09
N SER A 240 7.71 7.44 2.27
CA SER A 240 7.95 6.50 1.15
C SER A 240 6.67 5.81 0.70
N PHE A 241 6.52 5.68 -0.62
CA PHE A 241 5.38 5.04 -1.30
C PHE A 241 5.72 3.68 -1.91
N GLY A 242 6.94 3.17 -1.69
CA GLY A 242 7.38 1.89 -2.25
C GLY A 242 8.55 1.26 -1.48
N LEU A 243 8.55 -0.08 -1.42
CA LEU A 243 9.63 -0.86 -0.80
C LEU A 243 10.78 -1.19 -1.78
N ASN A 244 10.56 -1.06 -3.09
CA ASN A 244 11.44 -1.64 -4.11
C ASN A 244 12.84 -1.01 -4.24
N TYR A 245 13.12 0.13 -3.58
CA TYR A 245 14.38 0.86 -3.77
C TYR A 245 14.96 1.49 -2.50
N MET A 246 14.44 1.17 -1.31
CA MET A 246 14.83 1.86 -0.08
C MET A 246 15.69 0.96 0.81
N ASP A 247 16.85 1.47 1.23
CA ASP A 247 17.69 0.80 2.22
C ASP A 247 16.89 0.61 3.52
N GLN A 248 16.71 -0.64 3.96
CA GLN A 248 15.85 -1.01 5.10
C GLN A 248 16.21 -0.28 6.41
N LYS A 249 17.40 0.33 6.47
CA LYS A 249 18.02 0.89 7.66
C LYS A 249 17.38 2.18 8.16
N TRP A 250 16.82 3.00 7.28
CA TRP A 250 16.20 4.29 7.65
C TRP A 250 14.69 4.21 7.76
N ILE A 251 14.13 3.02 7.53
CA ILE A 251 12.71 2.82 7.38
C ILE A 251 12.11 2.45 8.73
N ILE A 252 11.02 3.12 9.08
CA ILE A 252 10.10 2.70 10.13
C ILE A 252 8.71 2.54 9.51
N PRO A 253 7.86 1.63 10.04
CA PRO A 253 6.47 1.56 9.59
C PRO A 253 5.80 2.93 9.78
N ALA A 254 4.91 3.29 8.87
CA ALA A 254 4.08 4.48 8.90
C ALA A 254 2.62 4.07 8.75
N PHE A 255 1.73 5.05 8.87
CA PHE A 255 0.30 4.80 8.96
C PHE A 255 -0.33 4.50 7.60
N GLY A 256 -1.22 3.49 7.59
CA GLY A 256 -1.94 3.06 6.40
C GLY A 256 -1.17 2.08 5.52
N THR A 257 -1.77 1.75 4.38
CA THR A 257 -1.25 0.78 3.42
C THR A 257 -1.10 1.40 2.04
N THR A 258 -0.16 0.87 1.28
CA THR A 258 0.05 1.15 -0.13
C THR A 258 -0.06 -0.16 -0.90
N PHE A 259 -0.74 -0.12 -2.04
CA PHE A 259 -0.97 -1.29 -2.88
C PHE A 259 -1.10 -0.87 -4.34
N THR A 260 -0.78 -1.77 -5.26
CA THR A 260 -1.10 -1.60 -6.68
C THR A 260 -2.49 -2.18 -6.94
N ALA A 261 -3.41 -1.35 -7.40
CA ALA A 261 -4.74 -1.76 -7.81
C ALA A 261 -4.83 -1.82 -9.33
N ILE A 262 -5.74 -2.65 -9.83
CA ILE A 262 -6.13 -2.63 -11.24
C ILE A 262 -7.39 -1.81 -11.37
N ASN A 263 -7.30 -0.71 -12.10
CA ASN A 263 -8.43 0.12 -12.46
C ASN A 263 -9.17 -0.53 -13.63
N VAL A 264 -10.41 -0.95 -13.38
CA VAL A 264 -11.27 -1.67 -14.34
C VAL A 264 -12.50 -0.83 -14.69
N PRO A 265 -13.04 -0.95 -15.91
CA PRO A 265 -14.29 -0.29 -16.26
C PRO A 265 -15.43 -0.82 -15.40
N ARG A 266 -16.36 0.06 -15.00
CA ARG A 266 -17.59 -0.37 -14.31
C ARG A 266 -18.46 -1.17 -15.27
N ALA A 267 -19.16 -2.15 -14.71
CA ALA A 267 -20.15 -2.92 -15.45
C ALA A 267 -21.20 -1.99 -16.06
N LYS A 268 -21.62 -2.27 -17.30
CA LYS A 268 -22.68 -1.51 -17.98
C LYS A 268 -24.05 -1.92 -17.42
N PRO A 269 -25.05 -1.02 -17.40
CA PRO A 269 -26.40 -1.37 -17.01
C PRO A 269 -26.94 -2.46 -17.94
N LYS A 270 -27.65 -3.45 -17.37
CA LYS A 270 -28.35 -4.48 -18.16
C LYS A 270 -29.45 -3.80 -19.00
N PRO A 271 -29.68 -4.23 -20.25
CA PRO A 271 -30.82 -3.75 -21.02
C PRO A 271 -32.14 -4.18 -20.34
N ILE A 272 -33.18 -3.36 -20.42
CA ILE A 272 -34.47 -3.63 -19.75
C ILE A 272 -35.04 -5.00 -20.11
N VAL A 273 -34.87 -5.46 -21.36
CA VAL A 273 -35.40 -6.77 -21.75
C VAL A 273 -34.67 -7.93 -21.08
N SER A 274 -33.37 -7.80 -20.81
CA SER A 274 -32.67 -8.77 -19.97
C SER A 274 -33.24 -8.76 -18.56
N VAL A 275 -33.58 -7.57 -18.02
CA VAL A 275 -34.19 -7.41 -16.68
C VAL A 275 -35.62 -7.98 -16.61
N LEU A 276 -36.36 -8.01 -17.72
CA LEU A 276 -37.71 -8.60 -17.80
C LEU A 276 -37.67 -10.14 -17.82
N ILE A 277 -36.61 -10.75 -18.35
CA ILE A 277 -36.47 -12.22 -18.41
C ILE A 277 -35.79 -12.77 -17.14
N ASP A 278 -34.89 -11.99 -16.52
CA ASP A 278 -34.18 -12.28 -15.26
C ASP A 278 -35.04 -12.65 -14.02
N PRO A 279 -36.32 -12.24 -13.85
CA PRO A 279 -37.08 -12.50 -12.62
C PRO A 279 -37.26 -13.97 -12.30
N PHE A 280 -37.28 -14.81 -13.34
CA PHE A 280 -37.34 -16.25 -13.24
C PHE A 280 -36.07 -16.85 -13.82
N ASP A 281 -35.45 -17.74 -13.06
CA ASP A 281 -34.31 -18.51 -13.56
C ASP A 281 -34.73 -19.38 -14.74
N LYS A 282 -33.75 -19.74 -15.57
CA LYS A 282 -33.93 -20.63 -16.73
C LYS A 282 -34.73 -21.90 -16.39
N TYR A 283 -34.54 -22.44 -15.19
CA TYR A 283 -35.26 -23.64 -14.74
C TYR A 283 -36.75 -23.38 -14.56
N VAL A 284 -37.14 -22.22 -14.03
CA VAL A 284 -38.55 -21.86 -13.85
C VAL A 284 -39.24 -21.75 -15.21
N TRP A 285 -38.62 -21.06 -16.18
CA TRP A 285 -39.13 -20.99 -17.55
C TRP A 285 -39.29 -22.36 -18.20
N ILE A 286 -38.28 -23.23 -18.05
CA ILE A 286 -38.33 -24.61 -18.57
C ILE A 286 -39.45 -25.40 -17.87
N THR A 287 -39.56 -25.34 -16.54
CA THR A 287 -40.61 -26.06 -15.80
C THR A 287 -42.01 -25.58 -16.17
N TYR A 288 -42.18 -24.29 -16.42
CA TYR A 288 -43.45 -23.73 -16.88
C TYR A 288 -43.82 -24.22 -18.28
N LEU A 289 -42.86 -24.27 -19.22
CA LEU A 289 -43.06 -24.87 -20.54
C LEU A 289 -43.43 -26.36 -20.44
N MET A 290 -42.71 -27.10 -19.59
CA MET A 290 -42.99 -28.52 -19.35
C MET A 290 -44.37 -28.74 -18.72
N LEU A 291 -44.80 -27.85 -17.82
CA LEU A 291 -46.14 -27.87 -17.25
C LEU A 291 -47.22 -27.69 -18.34
N VAL A 292 -47.07 -26.68 -19.21
CA VAL A 292 -48.00 -26.45 -20.33
C VAL A 292 -48.10 -27.69 -21.23
N LEU A 293 -46.97 -28.32 -21.56
CA LEU A 293 -46.93 -29.53 -22.38
C LEU A 293 -47.58 -30.72 -21.67
N ALA A 294 -47.26 -30.96 -20.40
CA ALA A 294 -47.87 -32.03 -19.61
C ALA A 294 -49.39 -31.86 -19.53
N MET A 295 -49.85 -30.63 -19.30
CA MET A 295 -51.27 -30.27 -19.29
C MET A 295 -51.91 -30.53 -20.65
N ALA A 296 -51.28 -30.13 -21.76
CA ALA A 296 -51.77 -30.41 -23.10
C ALA A 296 -51.90 -31.92 -23.38
N VAL A 297 -50.93 -32.73 -22.94
CA VAL A 297 -50.97 -34.19 -23.08
C VAL A 297 -52.11 -34.79 -22.26
N THR A 298 -52.28 -34.38 -21.00
CA THR A 298 -53.36 -34.89 -20.14
C THR A 298 -54.75 -34.51 -20.68
N ILE A 299 -54.93 -33.29 -21.17
CA ILE A 299 -56.19 -32.86 -21.80
C ILE A 299 -56.41 -33.59 -23.13
N SER A 300 -55.37 -33.83 -23.92
CA SER A 300 -55.47 -34.59 -25.16
C SER A 300 -55.90 -36.05 -24.94
N GLN A 301 -55.52 -36.66 -23.81
CA GLN A 301 -55.83 -38.07 -23.52
C GLN A 301 -57.16 -38.25 -22.77
N PHE A 302 -57.50 -37.34 -21.86
CA PHE A 302 -58.63 -37.49 -20.93
C PHE A 302 -59.73 -36.42 -21.12
N GLY A 303 -59.54 -35.49 -22.05
CA GLY A 303 -60.51 -34.45 -22.36
C GLY A 303 -61.70 -34.97 -23.15
N GLU A 304 -62.90 -34.58 -22.74
CA GLU A 304 -64.17 -34.95 -23.37
C GLU A 304 -64.48 -34.08 -24.60
N ILE A 305 -64.16 -32.79 -24.53
CA ILE A 305 -64.36 -31.82 -25.62
C ILE A 305 -63.01 -31.39 -26.20
N LEU A 306 -62.08 -30.95 -25.35
CA LEU A 306 -60.75 -30.51 -25.79
C LEU A 306 -59.90 -31.68 -26.30
N GLY A 307 -60.11 -32.89 -25.79
CA GLY A 307 -59.41 -34.09 -26.26
C GLY A 307 -59.72 -34.46 -27.72
N ARG A 308 -60.81 -33.90 -28.29
CA ARG A 308 -61.15 -34.05 -29.71
C ARG A 308 -60.45 -33.03 -30.62
N CYS A 309 -59.84 -31.99 -30.05
CA CYS A 309 -59.07 -30.99 -30.79
C CYS A 309 -57.67 -31.52 -31.13
N ARG A 310 -57.01 -30.88 -32.11
CA ARG A 310 -55.62 -31.20 -32.42
C ARG A 310 -54.73 -30.77 -31.25
N PHE A 311 -53.68 -31.54 -30.98
CA PHE A 311 -52.74 -31.25 -29.88
C PHE A 311 -52.21 -29.81 -29.89
N VAL A 312 -51.90 -29.27 -31.06
CA VAL A 312 -51.43 -27.88 -31.24
C VAL A 312 -52.49 -26.85 -30.85
N GLU A 313 -53.77 -27.12 -31.13
CA GLU A 313 -54.87 -26.24 -30.71
C GLU A 313 -55.04 -26.23 -29.19
N ILE A 314 -54.84 -27.38 -28.53
CA ILE A 314 -54.88 -27.49 -27.07
C ILE A 314 -53.73 -26.68 -26.44
N VAL A 315 -52.50 -26.79 -27.00
CA VAL A 315 -51.35 -25.99 -26.54
C VAL A 315 -51.60 -24.50 -26.71
N LEU A 316 -52.14 -24.07 -27.85
CA LEU A 316 -52.49 -22.66 -28.08
C LEU A 316 -53.55 -22.15 -27.11
N GLU A 317 -54.59 -22.96 -26.84
CA GLU A 317 -55.62 -22.59 -25.87
C GLU A 317 -55.06 -22.51 -24.45
N LEU A 318 -54.14 -23.39 -24.05
CA LEU A 318 -53.46 -23.30 -22.75
C LEU A 318 -52.61 -22.03 -22.64
N ILE A 319 -51.88 -21.66 -23.70
CA ILE A 319 -51.10 -20.42 -23.74
C ILE A 319 -52.03 -19.20 -23.67
N MET A 320 -53.13 -19.18 -24.43
CA MET A 320 -54.13 -18.11 -24.35
C MET A 320 -54.76 -18.04 -22.96
N THR A 321 -55.05 -19.19 -22.35
CA THR A 321 -55.59 -19.27 -20.99
C THR A 321 -54.65 -18.65 -19.96
N CYS A 322 -53.34 -18.80 -20.13
CA CYS A 322 -52.37 -18.11 -19.28
C CYS A 322 -52.27 -16.61 -19.52
N LEU A 323 -52.42 -16.14 -20.77
CA LEU A 323 -52.22 -14.73 -21.13
C LEU A 323 -53.47 -13.88 -20.92
N ALA A 324 -54.64 -14.38 -21.31
CA ALA A 324 -55.90 -13.64 -21.38
C ALA A 324 -57.08 -14.36 -20.70
N GLY A 325 -56.85 -15.54 -20.12
CA GLY A 325 -57.90 -16.38 -19.55
C GLY A 325 -58.57 -17.31 -20.57
N PRO A 326 -59.47 -18.20 -20.10
CA PRO A 326 -60.09 -19.22 -20.94
C PRO A 326 -60.99 -18.61 -22.01
N SER A 327 -60.80 -19.02 -23.27
CA SER A 327 -61.53 -18.49 -24.43
C SER A 327 -62.78 -19.29 -24.80
N ARG A 328 -62.89 -20.55 -24.32
CA ARG A 328 -63.96 -21.51 -24.64
C ARG A 328 -64.65 -22.03 -23.38
N THR A 329 -65.88 -22.51 -23.55
CA THR A 329 -66.59 -23.28 -22.53
C THR A 329 -66.17 -24.74 -22.62
N TYR A 330 -65.72 -25.33 -21.51
CA TYR A 330 -65.27 -26.71 -21.44
C TYR A 330 -66.37 -27.58 -20.82
N GLY A 331 -66.67 -28.72 -21.42
CA GLY A 331 -67.85 -29.51 -21.07
C GLY A 331 -67.60 -30.57 -19.99
N GLY A 332 -66.39 -31.11 -19.93
CA GLY A 332 -66.07 -32.18 -18.98
C GLY A 332 -65.84 -31.65 -17.55
N THR A 333 -66.35 -32.37 -16.55
CA THR A 333 -66.08 -32.05 -15.12
C THR A 333 -64.60 -32.17 -14.77
N PHE A 334 -63.89 -33.13 -15.37
CA PHE A 334 -62.44 -33.30 -15.24
C PHE A 334 -61.67 -32.15 -15.88
N GLU A 335 -61.99 -31.81 -17.14
CA GLU A 335 -61.39 -30.69 -17.88
C GLU A 335 -61.53 -29.38 -17.11
N ASN A 336 -62.75 -29.08 -16.63
CA ASN A 336 -63.02 -27.87 -15.87
C ASN A 336 -62.20 -27.80 -14.59
N ARG A 337 -62.06 -28.90 -13.83
CA ARG A 337 -61.26 -28.91 -12.60
C ARG A 337 -59.78 -28.71 -12.89
N LEU A 338 -59.25 -29.42 -13.88
CA LEU A 338 -57.84 -29.37 -14.26
C LEU A 338 -57.46 -27.97 -14.76
N LEU A 339 -58.29 -27.38 -15.63
CA LEU A 339 -58.06 -26.05 -16.15
C LEU A 339 -58.24 -24.96 -15.08
N THR A 340 -59.18 -25.13 -14.15
CA THR A 340 -59.34 -24.21 -13.01
C THR A 340 -58.09 -24.20 -12.13
N MET A 341 -57.52 -25.38 -11.82
CA MET A 341 -56.27 -25.46 -11.06
C MET A 341 -55.09 -24.82 -11.81
N PHE A 342 -55.02 -25.04 -13.12
CA PHE A 342 -54.02 -24.40 -13.97
C PHE A 342 -54.15 -22.87 -14.01
N CYS A 343 -55.37 -22.35 -14.09
CA CYS A 343 -55.64 -20.91 -13.99
C CYS A 343 -55.23 -20.35 -12.63
N LEU A 344 -55.57 -21.04 -11.53
CA LEU A 344 -55.16 -20.62 -10.18
C LEU A 344 -53.63 -20.57 -10.04
N MET A 345 -52.94 -21.60 -10.52
CA MET A 345 -51.47 -21.63 -10.54
C MET A 345 -50.90 -20.53 -11.43
N GLY A 346 -51.50 -20.29 -12.61
CA GLY A 346 -51.12 -19.21 -13.52
C GLY A 346 -51.26 -17.82 -12.89
N ILE A 347 -52.34 -17.57 -12.16
CA ILE A 347 -52.56 -16.30 -11.42
C ILE A 347 -51.44 -16.09 -10.39
N VAL A 348 -51.10 -17.12 -9.61
CA VAL A 348 -50.01 -17.04 -8.62
C VAL A 348 -48.68 -16.75 -9.31
N LEU A 349 -48.39 -17.46 -10.40
CA LEU A 349 -47.13 -17.34 -11.13
C LEU A 349 -46.99 -15.95 -11.77
N ILE A 350 -48.03 -15.44 -12.43
CA ILE A 350 -48.04 -14.10 -13.03
C ILE A 350 -47.96 -13.01 -11.95
N SER A 351 -48.69 -13.15 -10.84
CA SER A 351 -48.64 -12.19 -9.73
C SER A 351 -47.24 -12.13 -9.09
N SER A 352 -46.59 -13.28 -8.93
CA SER A 352 -45.21 -13.34 -8.42
C SER A 352 -44.21 -12.71 -9.40
N TYR A 353 -44.37 -12.98 -10.70
CA TYR A 353 -43.56 -12.37 -11.76
C TYR A 353 -43.71 -10.85 -11.81
N GLN A 354 -44.94 -10.34 -11.75
CA GLN A 354 -45.23 -8.91 -11.69
C GLN A 354 -44.56 -8.25 -10.47
N SER A 355 -44.66 -8.89 -9.30
CA SER A 355 -44.04 -8.39 -8.07
C SER A 355 -42.50 -8.33 -8.17
N LEU A 356 -41.89 -9.37 -8.76
CA LEU A 356 -40.44 -9.40 -8.99
C LEU A 356 -39.99 -8.38 -10.03
N ILE A 357 -40.74 -8.18 -11.13
CA ILE A 357 -40.44 -7.13 -12.09
C ILE A 357 -40.49 -5.77 -11.42
N ILE A 358 -41.52 -5.46 -10.63
CA ILE A 358 -41.62 -4.16 -9.94
C ILE A 358 -40.41 -3.95 -9.04
N SER A 359 -39.98 -5.00 -8.32
CA SER A 359 -38.75 -4.96 -7.53
C SER A 359 -37.51 -4.74 -8.39
N PHE A 360 -37.37 -5.46 -9.51
CA PHE A 360 -36.20 -5.40 -10.39
C PHE A 360 -36.11 -4.06 -11.14
N MET A 361 -37.25 -3.46 -11.45
CA MET A 361 -37.39 -2.15 -12.07
C MET A 361 -37.28 -1.00 -11.05
N SER A 362 -37.11 -1.27 -9.75
CA SER A 362 -36.89 -0.21 -8.76
C SER A 362 -35.44 0.30 -8.72
N ILE A 363 -34.47 -0.52 -9.13
CA ILE A 363 -33.02 -0.24 -9.08
C ILE A 363 -32.36 -0.69 -10.38
N VAL A 364 -31.45 0.13 -10.92
CA VAL A 364 -30.68 -0.26 -12.11
C VAL A 364 -29.78 -1.46 -11.81
N ARG A 365 -29.96 -2.54 -12.58
CA ARG A 365 -29.13 -3.74 -12.52
C ARG A 365 -27.97 -3.61 -13.49
N TYR A 366 -26.80 -4.08 -13.07
CA TYR A 366 -25.56 -4.04 -13.85
C TYR A 366 -25.12 -5.46 -14.19
N GLY A 367 -24.26 -5.59 -15.20
CA GLY A 367 -23.56 -6.85 -15.49
C GLY A 367 -22.62 -7.28 -14.36
N SER A 368 -21.96 -8.42 -14.54
CA SER A 368 -20.89 -8.86 -13.64
C SER A 368 -19.74 -7.86 -13.67
N GLU A 369 -19.22 -7.54 -12.49
CA GLU A 369 -18.03 -6.69 -12.35
C GLU A 369 -16.76 -7.52 -12.41
N ILE A 370 -15.70 -6.96 -12.98
CA ILE A 370 -14.37 -7.56 -13.04
C ILE A 370 -13.72 -7.46 -11.65
N ASN A 371 -13.50 -8.60 -11.00
CA ASN A 371 -13.04 -8.67 -9.61
C ASN A 371 -11.85 -9.58 -9.40
N THR A 372 -11.79 -10.68 -10.14
CA THR A 372 -10.80 -11.76 -9.98
C THR A 372 -9.66 -11.61 -10.97
N LEU A 373 -8.53 -12.25 -10.67
CA LEU A 373 -7.37 -12.22 -11.57
C LEU A 373 -7.68 -12.88 -12.92
N GLU A 374 -8.47 -13.95 -12.90
CA GLU A 374 -8.93 -14.67 -14.08
C GLU A 374 -9.80 -13.79 -14.97
N GLU A 375 -10.79 -13.11 -14.39
CA GLU A 375 -11.63 -12.16 -15.14
C GLU A 375 -10.80 -11.01 -15.73
N ILE A 376 -9.78 -10.54 -15.02
CA ILE A 376 -8.86 -9.51 -15.52
C ILE A 376 -8.06 -10.05 -16.72
N ARG A 377 -7.51 -11.27 -16.65
CA ARG A 377 -6.79 -11.87 -17.78
C ARG A 377 -7.67 -12.04 -19.02
N GLU A 378 -8.94 -12.37 -18.82
CA GLU A 378 -9.86 -12.64 -19.92
C GLU A 378 -10.43 -11.37 -20.54
N GLN A 379 -10.87 -10.41 -19.71
CA GLN A 379 -11.69 -9.27 -20.12
C GLN A 379 -10.94 -7.94 -20.20
N CYS A 380 -9.82 -7.77 -19.50
CA CYS A 380 -9.03 -6.54 -19.54
C CYS A 380 -7.97 -6.54 -20.64
N VAL A 381 -7.70 -5.35 -21.17
CA VAL A 381 -6.63 -5.09 -22.13
C VAL A 381 -5.81 -3.90 -21.61
N PHE A 382 -4.49 -4.09 -21.50
CA PHE A 382 -3.56 -3.15 -20.87
C PHE A 382 -2.62 -2.53 -21.89
N GLU A 383 -2.08 -1.35 -21.59
CA GLU A 383 -1.02 -0.79 -22.42
C GLU A 383 0.23 -1.69 -22.35
N ASP A 384 0.98 -1.76 -23.44
CA ASP A 384 2.17 -2.62 -23.57
C ASP A 384 3.36 -2.09 -22.75
N TYR A 385 3.28 -2.26 -21.44
CA TYR A 385 4.34 -1.98 -20.47
C TYR A 385 4.94 -3.29 -19.91
N ASP A 386 6.13 -3.20 -19.33
CA ASP A 386 6.84 -4.35 -18.72
C ASP A 386 6.02 -5.03 -17.61
N GLU A 387 5.28 -4.25 -16.83
CA GLU A 387 4.38 -4.77 -15.79
C GLU A 387 3.28 -5.64 -16.39
N SER A 388 2.55 -5.13 -17.40
CA SER A 388 1.49 -5.88 -18.10
C SER A 388 2.02 -7.20 -18.69
N ARG A 389 3.22 -7.16 -19.29
CA ARG A 389 3.88 -8.34 -19.90
C ARG A 389 4.30 -9.35 -18.85
N SER A 390 4.82 -8.89 -17.72
CA SER A 390 5.25 -9.76 -16.61
C SER A 390 4.09 -10.57 -16.02
N PHE A 391 2.89 -10.00 -16.00
CA PHE A 391 1.67 -10.70 -15.55
C PHE A 391 0.98 -11.52 -16.64
N GLY A 392 1.48 -11.48 -17.88
CA GLY A 392 0.89 -12.19 -19.03
C GLY A 392 -0.49 -11.64 -19.44
N PHE A 393 -0.75 -10.35 -19.23
CA PHE A 393 -2.01 -9.74 -19.63
C PHE A 393 -2.05 -9.42 -21.13
N LYS A 394 -3.26 -9.35 -21.70
CA LYS A 394 -3.46 -8.93 -23.09
C LYS A 394 -3.05 -7.46 -23.22
N THR A 395 -2.19 -7.15 -24.18
CA THR A 395 -1.69 -5.78 -24.39
C THR A 395 -2.14 -5.17 -25.72
N TYR A 396 -2.14 -3.84 -25.79
CA TYR A 396 -2.33 -3.07 -27.01
C TYR A 396 -1.12 -2.17 -27.28
N PRO A 397 -0.84 -1.81 -28.56
CA PRO A 397 0.34 -1.02 -28.90
C PRO A 397 0.37 0.33 -28.17
N ASN A 398 1.54 0.65 -27.62
CA ASN A 398 1.78 1.88 -26.87
C ASN A 398 1.39 3.12 -27.69
N GLY A 399 0.66 4.06 -27.08
CA GLY A 399 0.19 5.30 -27.73
C GLY A 399 -1.09 5.17 -28.57
N THR A 400 -1.74 4.01 -28.60
CA THR A 400 -3.10 3.89 -29.20
C THR A 400 -4.19 4.09 -28.14
N TYR A 401 -5.10 5.05 -28.36
CA TYR A 401 -6.21 5.29 -27.44
C TYR A 401 -7.31 4.23 -27.65
N LEU A 402 -7.46 3.31 -26.71
CA LEU A 402 -8.65 2.45 -26.65
C LEU A 402 -9.91 3.29 -26.42
N GLY A 403 -11.00 2.90 -27.09
CA GLY A 403 -12.31 3.48 -26.83
C GLY A 403 -12.71 3.35 -25.35
N TYR A 404 -13.48 4.33 -24.85
CA TYR A 404 -13.90 4.39 -23.45
C TYR A 404 -14.47 3.07 -22.93
N GLY A 405 -13.93 2.57 -21.82
CA GLY A 405 -14.42 1.38 -21.12
C GLY A 405 -13.90 0.04 -21.64
N LEU A 406 -12.82 0.03 -22.42
CA LEU A 406 -12.14 -1.18 -22.91
C LEU A 406 -10.75 -1.39 -22.29
N GLY A 407 -10.10 -0.33 -21.83
CA GLY A 407 -8.76 -0.39 -21.22
C GLY A 407 -8.81 -0.59 -19.71
N CYS A 408 -7.86 -1.36 -19.19
CA CYS A 408 -7.55 -1.45 -17.77
C CYS A 408 -6.15 -0.89 -17.52
N SER A 409 -5.90 -0.37 -16.32
CA SER A 409 -4.61 0.24 -15.97
C SER A 409 -4.17 -0.13 -14.56
N PHE A 410 -2.86 -0.18 -14.36
CA PHE A 410 -2.29 -0.26 -13.01
C PHE A 410 -2.33 1.13 -12.36
N GLU A 411 -2.71 1.18 -11.08
CA GLU A 411 -2.70 2.41 -10.31
C GLU A 411 -2.11 2.16 -8.92
N ILE A 412 -1.05 2.88 -8.59
CA ILE A 412 -0.47 2.88 -7.25
C ILE A 412 -1.45 3.60 -6.33
N SER A 413 -1.93 2.89 -5.32
CA SER A 413 -3.02 3.31 -4.44
C SER A 413 -2.56 3.44 -3.00
N ARG A 414 -3.17 4.37 -2.27
CA ARG A 414 -2.91 4.61 -0.84
C ARG A 414 -4.20 4.52 -0.05
N ALA A 415 -4.22 3.63 0.94
CA ALA A 415 -5.28 3.34 1.91
C ALA A 415 -6.65 2.91 1.32
N SER A 416 -7.23 3.69 0.40
CA SER A 416 -8.52 3.41 -0.22
C SER A 416 -8.67 4.01 -1.63
N GLU A 417 -9.64 3.50 -2.38
CA GLU A 417 -9.98 4.01 -3.72
C GLU A 417 -10.35 5.51 -3.71
N PRO A 418 -11.25 6.02 -2.84
CA PRO A 418 -11.60 7.44 -2.85
C PRO A 418 -10.42 8.37 -2.58
N LEU A 419 -9.54 8.01 -1.64
CA LEU A 419 -8.34 8.79 -1.32
C LEU A 419 -7.36 8.79 -2.49
N THR A 420 -7.18 7.63 -3.13
CA THR A 420 -6.32 7.51 -4.33
C THR A 420 -6.84 8.38 -5.47
N ILE A 421 -8.14 8.36 -5.75
CA ILE A 421 -8.76 9.21 -6.78
C ILE A 421 -8.50 10.70 -6.48
N MET A 422 -8.60 11.13 -5.22
CA MET A 422 -8.32 12.51 -4.83
C MET A 422 -6.84 12.89 -5.03
N ILE A 423 -5.92 11.99 -4.68
CA ILE A 423 -4.48 12.18 -4.90
C ILE A 423 -4.19 12.30 -6.40
N THR A 424 -4.71 11.37 -7.21
CA THR A 424 -4.55 11.38 -8.67
C THR A 424 -5.18 12.64 -9.29
N ALA A 425 -6.32 13.10 -8.78
CA ALA A 425 -6.96 14.33 -9.23
C ALA A 425 -6.11 15.59 -8.94
N ASN A 426 -5.31 15.59 -7.87
CA ASN A 426 -4.36 16.67 -7.59
C ASN A 426 -3.13 16.64 -8.50
N LEU A 427 -2.78 15.47 -9.05
CA LEU A 427 -1.67 15.32 -10.00
C LEU A 427 -1.99 15.85 -11.40
N ILE A 428 -3.28 15.87 -11.76
CA ILE A 428 -3.71 16.35 -13.06
C ILE A 428 -3.61 17.88 -13.07
N THR A 429 -2.48 18.38 -13.57
CA THR A 429 -2.35 19.79 -13.92
C THR A 429 -3.41 20.16 -14.95
N VAL A 430 -3.97 21.38 -14.84
CA VAL A 430 -5.05 21.96 -15.66
C VAL A 430 -4.82 21.88 -17.18
N ARG A 431 -3.65 21.41 -17.64
CA ARG A 431 -3.29 21.21 -19.05
C ARG A 431 -4.18 20.22 -19.81
N GLN A 432 -4.90 19.30 -19.16
CA GLN A 432 -5.78 18.34 -19.84
C GLN A 432 -7.22 18.83 -20.10
N GLY A 433 -7.55 20.10 -19.84
CA GLY A 433 -8.86 20.68 -20.19
C GLY A 433 -10.05 20.21 -19.35
N TYR A 434 -9.87 19.18 -18.50
CA TYR A 434 -10.86 18.75 -17.50
C TYR A 434 -10.58 19.42 -16.16
N GLY A 435 -11.62 19.93 -15.51
CA GLY A 435 -11.53 20.37 -14.12
C GLY A 435 -11.29 19.17 -13.20
N LYS A 436 -10.65 19.40 -12.04
CA LYS A 436 -10.42 18.37 -11.01
C LYS A 436 -11.69 17.59 -10.67
N GLU A 437 -12.82 18.28 -10.55
CA GLU A 437 -14.12 17.68 -10.26
C GLU A 437 -14.65 16.80 -11.40
N ASP A 438 -14.44 17.22 -12.66
CA ASP A 438 -14.86 16.44 -13.83
C ASP A 438 -14.05 15.15 -13.94
N TYR A 439 -12.75 15.20 -13.64
CA TYR A 439 -11.93 14.00 -13.56
C TYR A 439 -12.43 13.04 -12.47
N ILE A 440 -12.67 13.55 -11.26
CA ILE A 440 -13.18 12.74 -10.15
C ILE A 440 -14.52 12.10 -10.53
N ARG A 441 -15.44 12.88 -11.11
CA ARG A 441 -16.75 12.39 -11.55
C ARG A 441 -16.62 11.33 -12.64
N TYR A 442 -15.87 11.62 -13.69
CA TYR A 442 -15.59 10.67 -14.76
C TYR A 442 -14.99 9.37 -14.20
N ARG A 443 -14.02 9.49 -13.30
CA ARG A 443 -13.36 8.34 -12.70
C ARG A 443 -14.37 7.52 -11.91
N ILE A 444 -15.11 8.12 -10.98
CA ILE A 444 -16.10 7.42 -10.14
C ILE A 444 -17.20 6.75 -10.99
N GLU A 445 -17.67 7.39 -12.06
CA GLU A 445 -18.77 6.88 -12.89
C GLU A 445 -18.35 5.77 -13.86
N LYS A 446 -17.11 5.82 -14.38
CA LYS A 446 -16.69 4.93 -15.48
C LYS A 446 -15.79 3.80 -15.04
N TYR A 447 -15.03 3.97 -13.97
CA TYR A 447 -14.08 2.96 -13.51
C TYR A 447 -14.26 2.63 -12.04
N ARG A 448 -13.59 1.57 -11.60
CA ARG A 448 -13.41 1.23 -10.18
C ARG A 448 -12.15 0.40 -9.99
N PHE A 449 -11.71 0.22 -8.75
CA PHE A 449 -10.66 -0.76 -8.47
C PHE A 449 -11.25 -2.18 -8.44
N ALA A 450 -10.57 -3.12 -9.09
CA ALA A 450 -10.84 -4.54 -8.89
C ALA A 450 -10.53 -4.94 -7.44
N ASN A 451 -11.15 -6.04 -6.97
CA ASN A 451 -10.92 -6.51 -5.60
C ASN A 451 -9.52 -7.09 -5.41
N VAL A 452 -8.87 -7.57 -6.48
CA VAL A 452 -7.47 -8.00 -6.42
C VAL A 452 -6.56 -6.80 -6.20
N ARG A 453 -5.73 -6.89 -5.15
CA ARG A 453 -4.64 -5.96 -4.86
C ARG A 453 -3.32 -6.66 -5.04
N PHE A 454 -2.35 -5.97 -5.62
CA PHE A 454 -0.99 -6.44 -5.79
C PHE A 454 -0.06 -5.65 -4.88
N PHE A 455 1.00 -6.28 -4.39
CA PHE A 455 2.04 -5.63 -3.59
C PHE A 455 1.46 -4.76 -2.47
N GLU A 456 0.60 -5.34 -1.61
CA GLU A 456 0.07 -4.62 -0.45
C GLU A 456 1.10 -4.63 0.68
N TYR A 457 1.59 -3.46 1.07
CA TYR A 457 2.53 -3.28 2.16
C TYR A 457 2.13 -2.11 3.06
N PRO A 458 2.55 -2.12 4.34
CA PRO A 458 2.42 -0.94 5.18
C PRO A 458 3.21 0.22 4.59
N MET A 459 2.64 1.42 4.69
CA MET A 459 3.39 2.62 4.39
C MET A 459 4.61 2.71 5.30
N CYS A 460 5.66 3.40 4.89
CA CYS A 460 6.83 3.61 5.73
C CYS A 460 7.32 5.06 5.71
N PHE A 461 7.90 5.50 6.83
CA PHE A 461 8.67 6.72 6.91
C PHE A 461 10.15 6.38 6.78
N VAL A 462 10.87 7.15 5.98
CA VAL A 462 12.32 7.21 6.01
C VAL A 462 12.70 8.30 7.01
N VAL A 463 13.35 7.92 8.10
CA VAL A 463 13.66 8.81 9.22
C VAL A 463 15.17 8.82 9.45
N LEU A 464 15.75 10.01 9.57
CA LEU A 464 17.17 10.12 9.88
C LEU A 464 17.50 9.37 11.19
N PRO A 465 18.59 8.60 11.25
CA PRO A 465 18.82 7.67 12.35
C PRO A 465 18.78 8.31 13.75
N ARG A 466 19.25 9.55 13.87
CA ARG A 466 19.26 10.34 15.12
C ARG A 466 17.89 10.56 15.78
N ILE A 467 16.81 10.56 15.01
CA ILE A 467 15.44 10.77 15.51
C ILE A 467 14.57 9.53 15.30
N ARG A 468 15.17 8.42 14.85
CA ARG A 468 14.45 7.19 14.52
C ARG A 468 13.81 6.56 15.75
N GLU A 469 14.53 6.45 16.87
CA GLU A 469 14.01 5.86 18.12
C GLU A 469 12.78 6.65 18.62
N LEU A 470 12.85 7.98 18.56
CA LEU A 470 11.74 8.88 18.90
C LEU A 470 10.51 8.64 18.01
N PHE A 471 10.69 8.60 16.70
CA PHE A 471 9.59 8.42 15.76
C PHE A 471 9.02 7.02 15.82
N LEU A 472 9.84 5.99 16.03
CA LEU A 472 9.39 4.62 16.24
C LEU A 472 8.44 4.54 17.46
N PHE A 473 8.83 5.16 18.58
CA PHE A 473 8.01 5.24 19.79
C PHE A 473 6.64 5.90 19.52
N TYR A 474 6.64 7.08 18.90
CA TYR A 474 5.40 7.82 18.64
C TYR A 474 4.51 7.15 17.58
N THR A 475 5.11 6.59 16.54
CA THR A 475 4.38 5.80 15.55
C THR A 475 3.69 4.61 16.21
N GLN A 476 4.40 3.86 17.06
CA GLN A 476 3.83 2.74 17.80
C GLN A 476 2.68 3.18 18.70
N ALA A 477 2.84 4.28 19.44
CA ALA A 477 1.77 4.84 20.27
C ALA A 477 0.53 5.25 19.45
N VAL A 478 0.71 5.81 18.25
CA VAL A 478 -0.40 6.15 17.34
C VAL A 478 -1.12 4.90 16.83
N PHE A 479 -0.38 3.85 16.47
CA PHE A 479 -0.96 2.57 16.07
C PHE A 479 -1.75 1.92 17.20
N GLU A 480 -1.18 1.82 18.40
CA GLU A 480 -1.83 1.20 19.56
C GLU A 480 -3.08 1.96 20.01
N SER A 481 -3.10 3.28 19.82
CA SER A 481 -4.25 4.12 20.18
C SER A 481 -5.34 4.20 19.11
N GLY A 482 -5.08 3.76 17.87
CA GLY A 482 -6.04 3.84 16.75
C GLY A 482 -6.39 5.27 16.32
N ILE A 483 -5.53 6.25 16.65
CA ILE A 483 -5.78 7.67 16.35
C ILE A 483 -5.81 7.93 14.85
N TYR A 484 -5.04 7.19 14.06
CA TYR A 484 -5.01 7.31 12.60
C TYR A 484 -6.36 6.98 11.97
N GLU A 485 -6.95 5.83 12.33
CA GLU A 485 -8.26 5.39 11.87
C GLU A 485 -9.35 6.36 12.34
N TYR A 486 -9.27 6.83 13.58
CA TYR A 486 -10.21 7.81 14.13
C TYR A 486 -10.17 9.14 13.35
N TYR A 487 -8.97 9.65 13.06
CA TYR A 487 -8.78 10.91 12.34
C TYR A 487 -9.44 10.88 10.97
N TYR A 488 -9.20 9.83 10.19
CA TYR A 488 -9.79 9.70 8.86
C TYR A 488 -11.26 9.28 8.91
N LYS A 489 -11.70 8.45 9.86
CA LYS A 489 -13.14 8.15 9.98
C LYS A 489 -13.98 9.41 10.23
N ASN A 490 -13.45 10.39 10.96
CA ASN A 490 -14.13 11.66 11.23
C ASN A 490 -13.95 12.72 10.13
N LYS A 491 -12.82 12.73 9.42
CA LYS A 491 -12.55 13.71 8.34
C LYS A 491 -12.89 13.23 6.93
N SER A 492 -12.90 11.92 6.69
CA SER A 492 -12.96 11.31 5.35
C SER A 492 -14.09 10.29 5.22
N THR A 493 -15.33 10.73 5.42
CA THR A 493 -16.42 10.25 4.57
C THR A 493 -16.66 11.28 3.48
N PRO A 494 -15.95 11.20 2.33
CA PRO A 494 -16.34 11.98 1.17
C PRO A 494 -17.80 11.68 0.82
N ALA A 495 -18.60 12.72 0.56
CA ALA A 495 -19.97 12.60 0.04
C ALA A 495 -20.05 11.95 -1.36
N TRP A 496 -18.90 11.70 -1.98
CA TRP A 496 -18.70 11.17 -3.33
C TRP A 496 -18.78 9.65 -3.39
N LEU A 497 -19.80 9.06 -2.75
CA LEU A 497 -20.13 7.66 -3.00
C LEU A 497 -20.87 7.57 -4.33
N TYR A 498 -20.47 6.64 -5.19
CA TYR A 498 -21.22 6.34 -6.40
C TYR A 498 -22.66 6.01 -6.01
N LYS A 499 -23.58 6.93 -6.31
CA LYS A 499 -24.99 6.75 -6.01
C LYS A 499 -25.57 5.87 -7.10
N ARG A 500 -25.87 4.61 -6.76
CA ARG A 500 -26.52 3.69 -7.70
C ARG A 500 -27.81 4.34 -8.22
N ASN A 501 -27.91 4.49 -9.54
CA ASN A 501 -29.10 5.05 -10.17
C ASN A 501 -30.34 4.22 -9.81
N LYS A 502 -31.41 4.91 -9.43
CA LYS A 502 -32.73 4.31 -9.27
C LYS A 502 -33.49 4.50 -10.57
N PHE A 503 -34.10 3.44 -11.07
CA PHE A 503 -34.95 3.52 -12.27
C PHE A 503 -36.14 4.46 -12.07
N ALA A 504 -36.61 4.65 -10.83
CA ALA A 504 -37.68 5.60 -10.51
C ALA A 504 -37.39 7.05 -10.94
N ASN A 505 -36.11 7.41 -11.17
CA ASN A 505 -35.71 8.74 -11.60
C ASN A 505 -35.49 8.86 -13.12
N GLU A 506 -35.51 7.74 -13.87
CA GLU A 506 -35.30 7.73 -15.32
C GLU A 506 -36.58 7.25 -16.04
N VAL A 507 -37.13 8.08 -16.93
CA VAL A 507 -38.29 7.70 -17.75
C VAL A 507 -37.88 6.60 -18.73
N VAL A 508 -38.65 5.50 -18.79
CA VAL A 508 -38.44 4.40 -19.75
C VAL A 508 -38.40 4.98 -21.16
N LYS A 509 -37.28 4.80 -21.87
CA LYS A 509 -37.09 5.35 -23.22
C LYS A 509 -37.54 4.33 -24.26
N VAL A 510 -37.92 4.82 -25.44
CA VAL A 510 -38.24 3.95 -26.60
C VAL A 510 -37.12 2.97 -26.90
N LYS A 511 -35.85 3.42 -26.76
CA LYS A 511 -34.65 2.59 -26.91
C LYS A 511 -34.68 1.34 -26.04
N ASP A 512 -35.22 1.43 -24.84
CA ASP A 512 -35.23 0.33 -23.88
C ASP A 512 -36.30 -0.71 -24.19
N LEU A 513 -37.35 -0.32 -24.93
CA LEU A 513 -38.43 -1.18 -25.43
C LEU A 513 -38.20 -1.70 -26.85
N MET A 514 -37.09 -1.33 -27.51
CA MET A 514 -36.82 -1.70 -28.90
C MET A 514 -36.87 -3.21 -29.14
N LEU A 515 -36.36 -4.01 -28.21
CA LEU A 515 -36.38 -5.47 -28.37
C LEU A 515 -37.80 -6.05 -28.28
N LEU A 516 -38.67 -5.44 -27.47
CA LEU A 516 -40.08 -5.79 -27.39
C LEU A 516 -40.78 -5.45 -28.72
N TRP A 517 -40.49 -4.28 -29.28
CA TRP A 517 -40.97 -3.88 -30.60
C TRP A 517 -40.48 -4.83 -31.70
N TYR A 518 -39.22 -5.26 -31.66
CA TYR A 518 -38.70 -6.26 -32.59
C TYR A 518 -39.42 -7.60 -32.46
N ALA A 519 -39.64 -8.10 -31.24
CA ALA A 519 -40.38 -9.33 -31.01
C ALA A 519 -41.83 -9.23 -31.54
N TYR A 520 -42.50 -8.11 -31.30
CA TYR A 520 -43.84 -7.84 -31.82
C TYR A 520 -43.89 -7.82 -33.36
N MET A 521 -42.98 -7.09 -34.00
CA MET A 521 -42.90 -7.02 -35.47
C MET A 521 -42.55 -8.37 -36.10
N CYS A 522 -41.63 -9.12 -35.49
CA CYS A 522 -41.33 -10.50 -35.92
C CYS A 522 -42.56 -11.41 -35.81
N GLY A 523 -43.35 -11.30 -34.74
CA GLY A 523 -44.60 -12.04 -34.57
C GLY A 523 -45.64 -11.72 -35.65
N ILE A 524 -45.78 -10.44 -36.01
CA ILE A 524 -46.64 -10.01 -37.12
C ILE A 524 -46.17 -10.62 -38.44
N LEU A 525 -44.87 -10.51 -38.75
CA LEU A 525 -44.30 -11.05 -39.99
C LEU A 525 -44.50 -12.56 -40.09
N LEU A 526 -44.24 -13.30 -39.02
CA LEU A 526 -44.49 -14.75 -38.96
C LEU A 526 -45.97 -15.08 -39.20
N SER A 527 -46.87 -14.30 -38.63
CA SER A 527 -48.32 -14.48 -38.82
C SER A 527 -48.73 -14.25 -40.28
N ILE A 528 -48.20 -13.20 -40.93
CA ILE A 528 -48.44 -12.91 -42.35
C ILE A 528 -47.91 -14.04 -43.24
N VAL A 529 -46.69 -14.50 -43.00
CA VAL A 529 -46.08 -15.62 -43.74
C VAL A 529 -46.92 -16.88 -43.59
N SER A 530 -47.39 -17.17 -42.38
CA SER A 530 -48.24 -18.34 -42.10
C SER A 530 -49.56 -18.26 -42.85
N LEU A 531 -50.19 -17.08 -42.91
CA LEU A 531 -51.44 -16.86 -43.64
C LEU A 531 -51.26 -16.98 -45.16
N VAL A 532 -50.12 -16.51 -45.70
CA VAL A 532 -49.80 -16.67 -47.12
C VAL A 532 -49.59 -18.15 -47.46
N LEU A 533 -48.84 -18.88 -46.63
CA LEU A 533 -48.63 -20.31 -46.79
C LEU A 533 -49.95 -21.09 -46.72
N GLU A 534 -50.82 -20.78 -45.75
CA GLU A 534 -52.14 -21.40 -45.64
C GLU A 534 -52.99 -21.15 -46.89
N LYS A 535 -52.99 -19.93 -47.42
CA LYS A 535 -53.67 -19.60 -48.68
C LYS A 535 -53.11 -20.35 -49.88
N MET A 536 -51.79 -20.55 -49.95
CA MET A 536 -51.14 -21.29 -51.04
C MET A 536 -51.52 -22.78 -50.97
N VAL A 537 -51.40 -23.40 -49.79
CA VAL A 537 -51.78 -24.80 -49.57
C VAL A 537 -53.27 -25.01 -49.84
N HIS A 538 -54.15 -24.11 -49.38
CA HIS A 538 -55.58 -24.23 -49.63
C HIS A 538 -55.95 -24.09 -51.11
N LYS A 539 -55.16 -23.35 -51.89
CA LYS A 539 -55.33 -23.21 -53.34
C LYS A 539 -54.87 -24.46 -54.09
N GLU A 540 -53.82 -25.14 -53.63
CA GLU A 540 -53.34 -26.40 -54.22
C GLU A 540 -54.24 -27.61 -53.91
N PHE A 541 -54.91 -27.64 -52.75
CA PHE A 541 -55.78 -28.76 -52.36
C PHE A 541 -57.26 -28.62 -52.76
N LYS A 542 -57.65 -27.51 -53.38
CA LYS A 542 -59.01 -27.29 -53.93
C LYS A 542 -59.06 -27.21 -55.47
N GLY A 543 -57.92 -27.34 -56.15
CA GLY A 543 -57.85 -27.67 -57.58
C GLY A 543 -57.74 -29.17 -57.74
#